data_AF-A0A2E9SYB2-F1
#
_entry.id   AF-A0A2E9SYB2-F1
#
_cell.length_a   1.000
_cell.length_b   1.000
_cell.length_c   1.000
_cell.angle_alpha   90.00
_cell.angle_beta   90.00
_cell.angle_gamma   90.00
#
_symmetry.space_group_name_H-M   'P 1'
#
loop_
_entity.id
_entity.type
_entity.pdbx_description
1 polymer ?
#
loop_
_entity_poly.entity_id
_entity_poly.type
_entity_poly.pdbx_seq_one_letter_code
_entity_poly.pdbx_strand_id
1 'polypeptide(L)'
;MNNDFKYTVKSLKLDENYHPSNSTRITTNFANLARGASRQQNLRNALKMIDSRFNALANWDNPQGNRYSVELEIISVDLEIAGSAEAFPSIEVLKTNIIDHQTNERIEGIVGNNFSSYVRDYDFSVLLLDHNKNKTEFTIPDNFGDLHGKLFKSFINSETYKQHFKKPPVICLSVSDNKTYHRTENQHPILGVEYQPNESSLTEQYFKKMGLQVRYFMPPNTVAPLAFYFFGDLLNDYTNLELISTISTMETFQKIYRPEIYNANAVAGSCYQPNLRNNDHSITQIVYDREERSQLAVAQGKFTEQHFIKPYQSVLEKWSANCTI
;
A
#
# COMPACT_ATOMS: atom_id res chain seq x y z
N MET A 1 -3.55 27.69 -10.06
CA MET A 1 -3.36 26.70 -8.99
C MET A 1 -2.79 27.44 -7.80
N ASN A 2 -3.45 27.40 -6.64
CA ASN A 2 -3.01 28.13 -5.46
C ASN A 2 -1.82 27.38 -4.84
N ASN A 3 -0.67 28.05 -4.70
CA ASN A 3 0.62 27.52 -4.26
C ASN A 3 0.68 27.19 -2.75
N ASP A 4 -0.42 26.74 -2.15
CA ASP A 4 -0.51 26.59 -0.69
C ASP A 4 0.26 25.37 -0.17
N PHE A 5 0.52 24.39 -1.05
CA PHE A 5 1.23 23.15 -0.74
C PHE A 5 2.38 22.87 -1.70
N LYS A 6 3.53 22.51 -1.13
CA LYS A 6 4.71 22.06 -1.86
C LYS A 6 5.09 20.66 -1.39
N TYR A 7 5.48 19.81 -2.32
CA TYR A 7 5.86 18.43 -2.04
C TYR A 7 7.34 18.23 -2.25
N THR A 8 7.96 17.47 -1.34
CA THR A 8 9.34 17.00 -1.45
C THR A 8 9.34 15.48 -1.39
N VAL A 9 10.03 14.84 -2.34
CA VAL A 9 10.17 13.38 -2.41
C VAL A 9 11.58 12.99 -2.04
N LYS A 10 11.71 12.00 -1.15
CA LYS A 10 12.98 11.38 -0.75
C LYS A 10 12.91 9.88 -1.01
N SER A 11 14.03 9.30 -1.42
CA SER A 11 14.14 7.86 -1.67
C SER A 11 15.23 7.23 -0.79
N LEU A 12 14.95 6.07 -0.22
CA LEU A 12 15.90 5.29 0.57
C LEU A 12 15.80 3.81 0.18
N LYS A 13 16.93 3.10 0.07
CA LYS A 13 16.92 1.67 -0.22
C LYS A 13 16.37 0.88 0.98
N LEU A 14 15.46 -0.06 0.71
CA LEU A 14 15.03 -1.09 1.64
C LEU A 14 15.77 -2.39 1.30
N ASP A 15 16.92 -2.60 1.94
CA ASP A 15 17.71 -3.83 1.87
C ASP A 15 17.83 -4.48 3.25
N GLU A 16 18.59 -5.58 3.38
CA GLU A 16 18.80 -6.26 4.67
C GLU A 16 19.52 -5.39 5.73
N ASN A 17 20.20 -4.32 5.31
CA ASN A 17 20.91 -3.38 6.16
C ASN A 17 20.07 -2.15 6.51
N TYR A 18 18.84 -2.04 5.99
CA TYR A 18 17.93 -0.97 6.35
C TYR A 18 17.68 -0.95 7.86
N HIS A 19 17.77 0.26 8.43
CA HIS A 19 17.38 0.56 9.78
C HIS A 19 16.42 1.74 9.73
N PRO A 20 15.24 1.65 10.36
CA PRO A 20 14.35 2.79 10.40
C PRO A 20 15.00 3.90 11.22
N SER A 21 14.99 5.12 10.69
CA SER A 21 15.44 6.29 11.44
C SER A 21 14.52 6.52 12.65
N ASN A 22 15.04 7.11 13.73
CA ASN A 22 14.26 7.51 14.92
C ASN A 22 13.29 8.69 14.65
N SER A 23 12.88 8.88 13.39
CA SER A 23 11.93 9.90 12.98
C SER A 23 10.49 9.41 13.14
N THR A 24 9.53 10.30 12.90
CA THR A 24 8.09 10.02 12.90
C THR A 24 7.68 8.92 11.91
N ARG A 25 8.56 8.52 10.98
CA ARG A 25 8.36 7.48 9.95
C ARG A 25 8.66 6.06 10.40
N ILE A 26 9.04 5.87 11.66
CA ILE A 26 9.27 4.54 12.25
C ILE A 26 7.99 3.68 12.36
N THR A 27 6.82 4.29 12.17
CA THR A 27 5.49 3.70 12.34
C THR A 27 4.95 2.96 11.11
N THR A 28 5.66 3.00 9.96
CA THR A 28 5.19 2.36 8.72
C THR A 28 5.28 0.83 8.76
N ASN A 29 4.48 0.15 7.93
CA ASN A 29 4.34 -1.32 8.00
C ASN A 29 5.68 -2.06 7.79
N PHE A 30 6.52 -1.61 6.85
CA PHE A 30 7.82 -2.23 6.60
C PHE A 30 8.90 -1.73 7.58
N ALA A 31 8.73 -0.56 8.21
CA ALA A 31 9.59 -0.15 9.31
C ALA A 31 9.43 -1.07 10.53
N ASN A 32 8.22 -1.58 10.80
CA ASN A 32 8.00 -2.58 11.85
C ASN A 32 8.76 -3.89 11.59
N LEU A 33 8.79 -4.34 10.33
CA LEU A 33 9.58 -5.51 9.91
C LEU A 33 11.08 -5.34 10.18
N ALA A 34 11.55 -4.09 10.14
CA ALA A 34 12.93 -3.69 10.28
C ALA A 34 13.32 -3.31 11.73
N ARG A 35 12.62 -3.83 12.75
CA ARG A 35 12.91 -3.58 14.17
C ARG A 35 13.37 -4.83 14.92
N GLY A 36 13.96 -4.61 16.09
CA GLY A 36 14.36 -5.66 17.03
C GLY A 36 15.54 -6.52 16.56
N ALA A 37 15.87 -7.54 17.36
CA ALA A 37 17.03 -8.41 17.13
C ALA A 37 16.94 -9.20 15.82
N SER A 38 15.72 -9.54 15.38
CA SER A 38 15.49 -10.32 14.15
C SER A 38 15.39 -9.47 12.87
N ARG A 39 15.55 -8.14 12.95
CA ARG A 39 15.45 -7.20 11.82
C ARG A 39 16.13 -7.70 10.54
N GLN A 40 17.44 -7.98 10.59
CA GLN A 40 18.21 -8.31 9.39
C GLN A 40 17.70 -9.60 8.74
N GLN A 41 17.40 -10.60 9.57
CA GLN A 41 16.89 -11.88 9.11
C GLN A 41 15.47 -11.75 8.54
N ASN A 42 14.61 -10.94 9.16
CA ASN A 42 13.27 -10.62 8.66
C ASN A 42 13.34 -9.98 7.26
N LEU A 43 14.18 -8.95 7.11
CA LEU A 43 14.38 -8.25 5.83
C LEU A 43 14.93 -9.19 4.76
N ARG A 44 15.98 -9.97 5.09
CA ARG A 44 16.55 -10.98 4.18
C ARG A 44 15.52 -12.01 3.73
N ASN A 45 14.72 -12.53 4.68
CA ASN A 45 13.67 -13.50 4.37
C ASN A 45 12.58 -12.90 3.48
N ALA A 46 12.13 -11.67 3.77
CA ALA A 46 11.14 -10.99 2.95
C ALA A 46 11.64 -10.74 1.53
N LEU A 47 12.84 -10.18 1.37
CA LEU A 47 13.45 -9.93 0.05
C LEU A 47 13.63 -11.23 -0.74
N LYS A 48 14.08 -12.32 -0.08
CA LYS A 48 14.18 -13.64 -0.71
C LYS A 48 12.83 -14.19 -1.14
N MET A 49 11.78 -14.01 -0.34
CA MET A 49 10.41 -14.40 -0.71
C MET A 49 9.92 -13.62 -1.94
N ILE A 50 10.21 -12.32 -2.02
CA ILE A 50 9.87 -11.47 -3.16
C ILE A 50 10.58 -11.95 -4.43
N ASP A 51 11.90 -12.18 -4.37
CA ASP A 51 12.69 -12.67 -5.50
C ASP A 51 12.18 -14.04 -5.98
N SER A 52 11.96 -14.97 -5.03
CA SER A 52 11.45 -16.31 -5.35
C SER A 52 10.08 -16.23 -6.02
N ARG A 53 9.21 -15.36 -5.50
CA ARG A 53 7.86 -15.18 -6.05
C ARG A 53 7.87 -14.50 -7.42
N PHE A 54 8.74 -13.51 -7.60
CA PHE A 54 8.92 -12.83 -8.88
C PHE A 54 9.33 -13.84 -9.96
N ASN A 55 10.37 -14.63 -9.70
CA ASN A 55 10.87 -15.62 -10.65
C ASN A 55 9.85 -16.73 -10.95
N ALA A 56 9.04 -17.13 -9.97
CA ALA A 56 7.97 -18.10 -10.18
C ALA A 56 6.87 -17.61 -11.14
N LEU A 57 6.61 -16.30 -11.17
CA LEU A 57 5.67 -15.67 -12.10
C LEU A 57 6.34 -15.34 -13.45
N ALA A 58 7.57 -14.83 -13.41
CA ALA A 58 8.41 -14.57 -14.58
C ALA A 58 9.16 -15.84 -15.01
N ASN A 59 8.39 -16.88 -15.35
CA ASN A 59 8.91 -18.22 -15.63
C ASN A 59 9.41 -18.41 -17.08
N TRP A 60 9.11 -17.48 -17.97
CA TRP A 60 9.61 -17.49 -19.34
C TRP A 60 11.11 -17.18 -19.35
N ASP A 61 11.86 -17.95 -20.14
CA ASP A 61 13.32 -17.81 -20.24
C ASP A 61 14.03 -17.78 -18.88
N ASN A 62 13.48 -18.49 -17.89
CA ASN A 62 13.95 -18.53 -16.51
C ASN A 62 13.88 -19.95 -15.92
N PRO A 63 14.55 -20.95 -16.54
CA PRO A 63 14.40 -22.35 -16.16
C PRO A 63 14.92 -22.67 -14.74
N GLN A 64 15.85 -21.87 -14.22
CA GLN A 64 16.43 -22.00 -12.88
C GLN A 64 15.65 -21.22 -11.82
N GLY A 65 14.70 -20.36 -12.22
CA GLY A 65 13.93 -19.52 -11.30
C GLY A 65 14.76 -18.52 -10.50
N ASN A 66 15.87 -18.04 -11.07
CA ASN A 66 16.82 -17.14 -10.39
C ASN A 66 17.35 -16.02 -11.31
N ARG A 67 16.70 -15.76 -12.44
CA ARG A 67 17.09 -14.70 -13.39
C ARG A 67 16.91 -13.29 -12.83
N TYR A 68 15.91 -13.06 -11.98
CA TYR A 68 15.54 -11.72 -11.55
C TYR A 68 15.73 -11.51 -10.05
N SER A 69 16.07 -10.28 -9.66
CA SER A 69 15.92 -9.78 -8.29
C SER A 69 15.07 -8.52 -8.27
N VAL A 70 14.37 -8.28 -7.17
CA VAL A 70 13.56 -7.08 -6.96
C VAL A 70 14.18 -6.23 -5.86
N GLU A 71 14.66 -5.05 -6.23
CA GLU A 71 15.07 -4.02 -5.28
C GLU A 71 13.86 -3.17 -4.85
N LEU A 72 13.83 -2.80 -3.56
CA LEU A 72 12.80 -1.95 -2.99
C LEU A 72 13.38 -0.60 -2.58
N GLU A 73 12.69 0.47 -2.95
CA GLU A 73 12.98 1.84 -2.52
C GLU A 73 11.79 2.36 -1.69
N ILE A 74 12.07 2.83 -0.48
CA ILE A 74 11.15 3.61 0.35
C ILE A 74 11.08 5.00 -0.26
N ILE A 75 9.90 5.39 -0.68
CA ILE A 75 9.57 6.72 -1.17
C ILE A 75 8.82 7.45 -0.07
N SER A 76 9.46 8.47 0.49
CA SER A 76 8.90 9.34 1.53
C SER A 76 8.48 10.67 0.91
N VAL A 77 7.22 11.06 1.10
CA VAL A 77 6.69 12.35 0.63
C VAL A 77 6.46 13.25 1.82
N ASP A 78 7.12 14.40 1.82
CA ASP A 78 6.91 15.49 2.77
C ASP A 78 6.03 16.56 2.13
N LEU A 79 5.12 17.13 2.93
CA LEU A 79 4.19 18.19 2.56
C LEU A 79 4.56 19.46 3.34
N GLU A 80 4.91 20.52 2.61
CA GLU A 80 5.15 21.85 3.15
C GLU A 80 3.90 22.70 2.95
N ILE A 81 3.46 23.39 4.01
CA ILE A 81 2.37 24.36 3.94
C ILE A 81 3.00 25.75 3.91
N ALA A 82 2.52 26.65 3.05
CA ALA A 82 3.01 28.02 3.01
C ALA A 82 2.95 28.68 4.40
N GLY A 83 4.11 29.10 4.93
CA GLY A 83 4.23 29.70 6.26
C GLY A 83 4.47 28.69 7.41
N SER A 84 4.57 27.39 7.15
CA SER A 84 5.00 26.42 8.17
C SER A 84 6.52 26.44 8.36
N ALA A 85 6.97 26.25 9.60
CA ALA A 85 8.39 26.15 9.92
C ALA A 85 8.98 24.76 9.58
N GLU A 86 8.13 23.73 9.58
CA GLU A 86 8.53 22.33 9.36
C GLU A 86 7.65 21.68 8.30
N ALA A 87 8.22 20.70 7.60
CA ALA A 87 7.52 19.88 6.63
C ALA A 87 6.81 18.72 7.34
N PHE A 88 5.59 18.40 6.90
CA PHE A 88 4.78 17.33 7.45
C PHE A 88 4.99 16.02 6.67
N PRO A 89 5.32 14.88 7.33
CA PRO A 89 5.40 13.60 6.64
C PRO A 89 4.00 13.18 6.18
N SER A 90 3.78 13.10 4.87
CA SER A 90 2.44 12.86 4.31
C SER A 90 2.21 11.40 3.94
N ILE A 91 3.06 10.85 3.06
CA ILE A 91 2.92 9.51 2.49
C ILE A 91 4.26 8.78 2.59
N GLU A 92 4.19 7.46 2.73
CA GLU A 92 5.31 6.56 2.51
C GLU A 92 4.86 5.31 1.73
N VAL A 93 5.56 4.99 0.66
CA VAL A 93 5.27 3.85 -0.22
C VAL A 93 6.56 3.17 -0.62
N LEU A 94 6.46 1.94 -1.11
CA LEU A 94 7.55 1.23 -1.76
C LEU A 94 7.43 1.36 -3.29
N LYS A 95 8.58 1.60 -3.92
CA LYS A 95 8.79 1.47 -5.36
C LYS A 95 9.67 0.26 -5.62
N THR A 96 9.32 -0.52 -6.64
CA THR A 96 10.12 -1.67 -7.09
C THR A 96 11.09 -1.27 -8.21
N ASN A 97 12.25 -1.91 -8.26
CA ASN A 97 13.13 -1.92 -9.42
C ASN A 97 13.55 -3.37 -9.68
N ILE A 98 13.44 -3.83 -10.92
CA ILE A 98 13.73 -5.22 -11.31
C ILE A 98 15.15 -5.26 -11.87
N ILE A 99 15.97 -6.17 -11.36
CA ILE A 99 17.30 -6.46 -11.88
C ILE A 99 17.21 -7.75 -12.69
N ASP A 100 17.50 -7.68 -13.99
CA ASP A 100 17.63 -8.84 -14.86
C ASP A 100 19.09 -9.26 -14.93
N HIS A 101 19.43 -10.38 -14.29
CA HIS A 101 20.81 -10.88 -14.22
C HIS A 101 21.31 -11.45 -15.56
N GLN A 102 20.41 -11.75 -16.50
CA GLN A 102 20.79 -12.26 -17.82
C GLN A 102 21.19 -11.15 -18.78
N THR A 103 20.44 -10.03 -18.78
CA THR A 103 20.73 -8.87 -19.64
C THR A 103 21.55 -7.79 -18.93
N ASN A 104 21.70 -7.88 -17.61
CA ASN A 104 22.32 -6.88 -16.74
C ASN A 104 21.60 -5.51 -16.81
N GLU A 105 20.28 -5.54 -17.01
CA GLU A 105 19.44 -4.35 -17.06
C GLU A 105 18.73 -4.10 -15.72
N ARG A 106 18.56 -2.81 -15.41
CA ARG A 106 17.71 -2.34 -14.30
C ARG A 106 16.44 -1.74 -14.88
N ILE A 107 15.33 -2.42 -14.64
CA ILE A 107 14.00 -2.07 -15.16
C ILE A 107 13.22 -1.39 -14.04
N GLU A 108 12.65 -0.22 -14.35
CA GLU A 108 11.83 0.53 -13.40
C GLU A 108 10.49 -0.20 -13.16
N GLY A 109 10.13 -0.41 -11.89
CA GLY A 109 8.85 -0.96 -11.47
C GLY A 109 7.84 0.10 -11.02
N ILE A 110 6.74 -0.35 -10.41
CA ILE A 110 5.62 0.54 -10.03
C ILE A 110 5.81 1.08 -8.61
N VAL A 111 5.50 2.35 -8.40
CA VAL A 111 5.40 3.00 -7.09
C VAL A 111 3.99 2.81 -6.49
N GLY A 112 3.89 2.71 -5.16
CA GLY A 112 2.60 2.62 -4.46
C GLY A 112 2.40 1.34 -3.64
N ASN A 113 3.37 0.43 -3.68
CA ASN A 113 3.37 -0.77 -2.86
C ASN A 113 3.42 -0.39 -1.37
N ASN A 114 2.75 -1.17 -0.51
CA ASN A 114 2.75 -1.00 0.94
C ASN A 114 2.41 0.44 1.40
N PHE A 115 1.33 0.97 0.82
CA PHE A 115 0.89 2.36 1.02
C PHE A 115 0.61 2.71 2.49
N SER A 116 1.35 3.68 3.01
CA SER A 116 1.14 4.31 4.30
C SER A 116 0.88 5.80 4.12
N SER A 117 -0.11 6.32 4.84
CA SER A 117 -0.46 7.75 4.84
C SER A 117 -0.82 8.19 6.24
N TYR A 118 -0.28 9.35 6.63
CA TYR A 118 -0.51 9.96 7.94
C TYR A 118 -1.95 10.44 8.08
N VAL A 119 -2.48 11.11 7.04
CA VAL A 119 -3.88 11.57 7.03
C VAL A 119 -4.85 10.40 6.98
N ARG A 120 -4.50 9.30 6.30
CA ARG A 120 -5.31 8.07 6.34
C ARG A 120 -5.35 7.48 7.74
N ASP A 121 -4.20 7.38 8.40
CA ASP A 121 -4.15 6.80 9.75
C ASP A 121 -4.88 7.70 10.75
N TYR A 122 -4.84 9.03 10.60
CA TYR A 122 -5.72 9.95 11.33
C TYR A 122 -7.21 9.67 11.08
N ASP A 123 -7.63 9.62 9.81
CA ASP A 123 -9.02 9.41 9.46
C ASP A 123 -9.56 8.11 10.07
N PHE A 124 -8.85 6.99 9.87
CA PHE A 124 -9.31 5.67 10.34
C PHE A 124 -9.11 5.44 11.84
N SER A 125 -8.00 5.90 12.43
CA SER A 125 -7.62 5.54 13.82
C SER A 125 -7.91 6.64 14.84
N VAL A 126 -8.37 7.82 14.41
CA VAL A 126 -8.79 8.91 15.30
C VAL A 126 -10.19 9.36 14.93
N LEU A 127 -10.38 9.97 13.75
CA LEU A 127 -11.65 10.61 13.37
C LEU A 127 -12.82 9.62 13.34
N LEU A 128 -12.66 8.48 12.67
CA LEU A 128 -13.73 7.48 12.55
C LEU A 128 -14.07 6.82 13.89
N LEU A 129 -13.05 6.55 14.72
CA LEU A 129 -13.23 5.98 16.05
C LEU A 129 -13.96 6.96 16.97
N ASP A 130 -13.52 8.22 16.99
CA ASP A 130 -14.14 9.26 17.82
C ASP A 130 -15.58 9.57 17.37
N HIS A 131 -15.85 9.58 16.05
CA HIS A 131 -17.21 9.78 15.51
C HIS A 131 -18.19 8.69 15.94
N ASN A 132 -17.72 7.46 16.09
CA ASN A 132 -18.55 6.32 16.49
C ASN A 132 -18.53 6.06 18.00
N LYS A 133 -17.74 6.84 18.76
CA LYS A 133 -17.67 6.72 20.21
C LYS A 133 -19.06 7.00 20.81
N ASN A 134 -19.53 6.07 21.66
CA ASN A 134 -20.84 6.12 22.31
C ASN A 134 -22.06 6.02 21.37
N LYS A 135 -21.88 5.66 20.09
CA LYS A 135 -23.00 5.35 19.19
C LYS A 135 -23.33 3.86 19.24
N THR A 136 -24.61 3.53 19.14
CA THR A 136 -25.08 2.13 19.04
C THR A 136 -24.91 1.56 17.64
N GLU A 137 -24.92 2.42 16.62
CA GLU A 137 -24.80 2.05 15.22
C GLU A 137 -23.57 2.70 14.58
N PHE A 138 -22.90 1.94 13.71
CA PHE A 138 -21.75 2.43 12.97
C PHE A 138 -22.20 3.41 11.87
N THR A 139 -21.58 4.59 11.84
CA THR A 139 -21.81 5.63 10.83
C THR A 139 -20.48 6.19 10.35
N ILE A 140 -20.47 6.78 9.16
CA ILE A 140 -19.27 7.37 8.55
C ILE A 140 -19.42 8.91 8.60
N PRO A 141 -18.39 9.69 8.97
CA PRO A 141 -18.42 11.14 8.84
C PRO A 141 -18.66 11.58 7.39
N ASP A 142 -19.45 12.64 7.18
CA ASP A 142 -19.82 13.09 5.82
C ASP A 142 -18.61 13.45 4.93
N ASN A 143 -17.55 14.00 5.55
CA ASN A 143 -16.32 14.41 4.88
C ASN A 143 -15.18 13.37 4.95
N PHE A 144 -15.50 12.12 5.31
CA PHE A 144 -14.51 11.07 5.53
C PHE A 144 -13.67 10.81 4.26
N GLY A 145 -12.36 11.05 4.37
CA GLY A 145 -11.40 10.89 3.27
C GLY A 145 -11.37 12.02 2.24
N ASP A 146 -12.18 13.07 2.37
CA ASP A 146 -12.21 14.16 1.39
C ASP A 146 -10.89 14.95 1.38
N LEU A 147 -10.36 15.31 2.56
CA LEU A 147 -9.10 16.04 2.66
C LEU A 147 -7.94 15.21 2.09
N HIS A 148 -7.82 13.95 2.51
CA HIS A 148 -6.75 13.09 2.03
C HIS A 148 -6.87 12.82 0.53
N GLY A 149 -8.08 12.57 0.02
CA GLY A 149 -8.35 12.42 -1.40
C GLY A 149 -7.86 13.62 -2.22
N LYS A 150 -8.12 14.83 -1.75
CA LYS A 150 -7.64 16.05 -2.40
C LYS A 150 -6.12 16.21 -2.29
N LEU A 151 -5.53 15.98 -1.13
CA LEU A 151 -4.07 16.05 -0.95
C LEU A 151 -3.34 15.04 -1.85
N PHE A 152 -3.87 13.83 -1.96
CA PHE A 152 -3.32 12.78 -2.83
C PHE A 152 -3.42 13.17 -4.31
N LYS A 153 -4.59 13.63 -4.76
CA LYS A 153 -4.77 14.08 -6.15
C LYS A 153 -3.89 15.30 -6.48
N SER A 154 -3.74 16.22 -5.54
CA SER A 154 -2.83 17.36 -5.67
C SER A 154 -1.37 16.90 -5.82
N PHE A 155 -0.94 15.91 -5.04
CA PHE A 155 0.40 15.34 -5.15
C PHE A 155 0.64 14.66 -6.50
N ILE A 156 -0.21 13.72 -6.93
CA ILE A 156 0.01 12.97 -8.19
C ILE A 156 -0.02 13.87 -9.44
N ASN A 157 -0.73 15.00 -9.38
CA ASN A 157 -0.79 15.98 -10.46
C ASN A 157 0.32 17.04 -10.41
N SER A 158 1.10 17.07 -9.32
CA SER A 158 2.18 18.05 -9.12
C SER A 158 3.37 17.81 -10.05
N GLU A 159 4.14 18.87 -10.28
CA GLU A 159 5.40 18.78 -11.01
C GLU A 159 6.41 17.89 -10.27
N THR A 160 6.43 17.95 -8.92
CA THR A 160 7.28 17.06 -8.10
C THR A 160 7.02 15.60 -8.42
N TYR A 161 5.77 15.17 -8.56
CA TYR A 161 5.44 13.79 -8.89
C TYR A 161 5.97 13.40 -10.27
N LYS A 162 5.70 14.23 -11.28
CA LYS A 162 6.12 13.99 -12.69
C LYS A 162 7.64 13.95 -12.85
N GLN A 163 8.37 14.69 -12.02
CA GLN A 163 9.84 14.65 -12.00
C GLN A 163 10.41 13.33 -11.46
N HIS A 164 9.68 12.65 -10.57
CA HIS A 164 10.16 11.43 -9.90
C HIS A 164 9.56 10.14 -10.45
N PHE A 165 8.37 10.19 -11.06
CA PHE A 165 7.62 9.02 -11.51
C PHE A 165 7.04 9.24 -12.90
N LYS A 166 7.24 8.25 -13.77
CA LYS A 166 6.74 8.28 -15.16
C LYS A 166 5.29 7.78 -15.29
N LYS A 167 4.84 6.96 -14.34
CA LYS A 167 3.52 6.33 -14.34
C LYS A 167 2.79 6.61 -13.03
N PRO A 168 1.44 6.62 -13.03
CA PRO A 168 0.64 6.69 -11.81
C PRO A 168 0.95 5.51 -10.85
N PRO A 169 0.61 5.64 -9.57
CA PRO A 169 0.84 4.57 -8.62
C PRO A 169 -0.19 3.44 -8.79
N VAL A 170 0.24 2.21 -8.49
CA VAL A 170 -0.67 1.09 -8.24
C VAL A 170 -0.53 0.68 -6.78
N ILE A 171 -1.64 0.74 -6.05
CA ILE A 171 -1.69 0.35 -4.64
C ILE A 171 -2.37 -1.01 -4.57
N CYS A 172 -1.66 -2.00 -4.07
CA CYS A 172 -2.20 -3.35 -3.90
C CYS A 172 -2.39 -3.66 -2.41
N LEU A 173 -3.58 -4.14 -2.04
CA LEU A 173 -4.00 -4.37 -0.65
C LEU A 173 -4.68 -5.74 -0.48
N SER A 174 -4.83 -6.12 0.79
CA SER A 174 -5.70 -7.24 1.18
C SER A 174 -7.15 -6.98 0.77
N VAL A 175 -7.87 -8.06 0.44
CA VAL A 175 -9.34 -8.05 0.42
C VAL A 175 -9.93 -7.91 1.83
N SER A 176 -11.19 -7.45 1.90
CA SER A 176 -11.93 -7.24 3.14
C SER A 176 -12.62 -8.52 3.59
N ASP A 177 -12.52 -8.88 4.88
CA ASP A 177 -13.12 -10.10 5.45
C ASP A 177 -14.64 -10.00 5.64
N ASN A 178 -15.19 -8.78 5.61
CA ASN A 178 -16.62 -8.52 5.66
C ASN A 178 -17.32 -8.49 4.28
N LYS A 179 -16.64 -8.91 3.20
CA LYS A 179 -17.18 -8.96 1.84
C LYS A 179 -17.06 -10.37 1.26
N THR A 180 -17.94 -10.67 0.31
CA THR A 180 -17.92 -11.91 -0.46
C THR A 180 -17.49 -11.59 -1.88
N TYR A 181 -16.54 -12.37 -2.39
CA TYR A 181 -15.93 -12.21 -3.70
C TYR A 181 -16.34 -13.37 -4.59
N HIS A 182 -16.91 -13.05 -5.75
CA HIS A 182 -17.36 -14.02 -6.74
C HIS A 182 -16.38 -14.06 -7.90
N ARG A 183 -15.84 -15.25 -8.18
CA ARG A 183 -14.96 -15.50 -9.32
C ARG A 183 -15.70 -15.20 -10.61
N THR A 184 -15.05 -14.49 -11.52
CA THR A 184 -15.55 -14.20 -12.87
C THR A 184 -14.88 -15.11 -13.91
N GLU A 185 -15.31 -15.00 -15.16
CA GLU A 185 -14.68 -15.70 -16.29
C GLU A 185 -13.41 -14.99 -16.80
N ASN A 186 -13.18 -13.73 -16.40
CA ASN A 186 -12.03 -12.97 -16.86
C ASN A 186 -10.74 -13.50 -16.22
N GLN A 187 -9.75 -13.78 -17.06
CA GLN A 187 -8.45 -14.29 -16.66
C GLN A 187 -7.34 -13.54 -17.39
N HIS A 188 -6.53 -12.82 -16.64
CA HIS A 188 -5.36 -12.11 -17.13
C HIS A 188 -4.11 -13.00 -16.96
N PRO A 189 -3.15 -13.01 -17.91
CA PRO A 189 -1.97 -13.90 -17.85
C PRO A 189 -1.08 -13.67 -16.61
N ILE A 190 -0.92 -12.41 -16.19
CA ILE A 190 -0.12 -12.04 -15.00
C ILE A 190 -0.95 -11.91 -13.71
N LEU A 191 -1.99 -11.05 -13.72
CA LEU A 191 -2.86 -10.82 -12.57
C LEU A 191 -3.70 -12.06 -12.18
N GLY A 192 -3.91 -13.01 -13.09
CA GLY A 192 -4.69 -14.22 -12.84
C GLY A 192 -6.19 -14.00 -12.98
N VAL A 193 -6.97 -14.72 -12.18
CA VAL A 193 -8.43 -14.74 -12.30
C VAL A 193 -9.06 -13.56 -11.58
N GLU A 194 -10.00 -12.88 -12.22
CA GLU A 194 -10.72 -11.75 -11.63
C GLU A 194 -11.85 -12.20 -10.71
N TYR A 195 -12.03 -11.47 -9.62
CA TYR A 195 -13.11 -11.59 -8.66
C TYR A 195 -13.90 -10.28 -8.57
N GLN A 196 -15.21 -10.39 -8.34
CA GLN A 196 -16.09 -9.24 -8.13
C GLN A 196 -16.66 -9.27 -6.70
N PRO A 197 -16.55 -8.19 -5.92
CA PRO A 197 -17.17 -8.12 -4.60
C PRO A 197 -18.68 -7.97 -4.72
N ASN A 198 -19.41 -8.47 -3.73
CA ASN A 198 -20.86 -8.28 -3.61
C ASN A 198 -21.25 -6.81 -3.37
N GLU A 199 -20.40 -6.04 -2.68
CA GLU A 199 -20.62 -4.62 -2.39
C GLU A 199 -19.30 -3.90 -2.10
N SER A 200 -19.30 -2.57 -2.20
CA SER A 200 -18.10 -1.76 -1.94
C SER A 200 -17.72 -1.73 -0.46
N SER A 201 -16.42 -1.84 -0.19
CA SER A 201 -15.87 -1.68 1.17
C SER A 201 -15.69 -0.20 1.55
N LEU A 202 -15.55 0.08 2.85
CA LEU A 202 -15.21 1.45 3.32
C LEU A 202 -13.87 1.92 2.75
N THR A 203 -12.87 1.03 2.70
CA THR A 203 -11.56 1.32 2.10
C THR A 203 -11.69 1.67 0.63
N GLU A 204 -12.53 0.96 -0.12
CA GLU A 204 -12.79 1.27 -1.52
C GLU A 204 -13.44 2.63 -1.71
N GLN A 205 -14.48 2.95 -0.91
CA GLN A 205 -15.11 4.26 -0.96
C GLN A 205 -14.12 5.39 -0.63
N TYR A 206 -13.23 5.15 0.35
CA TYR A 206 -12.18 6.08 0.73
C TYR A 206 -11.15 6.29 -0.39
N PHE A 207 -10.66 5.22 -1.02
CA PHE A 207 -9.69 5.29 -2.12
C PHE A 207 -10.31 5.89 -3.39
N LYS A 208 -11.62 5.72 -3.59
CA LYS A 208 -12.37 6.41 -4.66
C LYS A 208 -12.28 7.94 -4.53
N LYS A 209 -12.22 8.49 -3.31
CA LYS A 209 -12.00 9.94 -3.09
C LYS A 209 -10.64 10.41 -3.60
N MET A 210 -9.64 9.52 -3.61
CA MET A 210 -8.32 9.75 -4.24
C MET A 210 -8.35 9.66 -5.77
N GLY A 211 -9.49 9.26 -6.37
CA GLY A 211 -9.63 9.09 -7.81
C GLY A 211 -9.23 7.70 -8.32
N LEU A 212 -8.97 6.76 -7.42
CA LEU A 212 -8.56 5.41 -7.77
C LEU A 212 -9.78 4.54 -8.10
N GLN A 213 -9.63 3.71 -9.13
CA GLN A 213 -10.50 2.57 -9.41
C GLN A 213 -9.96 1.34 -8.67
N VAL A 214 -10.77 0.29 -8.52
CA VAL A 214 -10.33 -0.98 -7.93
C VAL A 214 -10.75 -2.17 -8.79
N ARG A 215 -9.87 -3.16 -8.90
CA ARG A 215 -10.18 -4.50 -9.41
C ARG A 215 -9.53 -5.56 -8.54
N TYR A 216 -10.12 -6.75 -8.50
CA TYR A 216 -9.66 -7.83 -7.62
C TYR A 216 -9.21 -9.00 -8.45
N PHE A 217 -7.95 -9.37 -8.30
CA PHE A 217 -7.37 -10.47 -9.06
C PHE A 217 -6.66 -11.43 -8.13
N MET A 218 -6.79 -12.73 -8.41
CA MET A 218 -6.04 -13.79 -7.75
C MET A 218 -4.92 -14.25 -8.69
N PRO A 219 -3.66 -13.82 -8.48
CA PRO A 219 -2.55 -14.22 -9.34
C PRO A 219 -2.32 -15.73 -9.34
N PRO A 220 -1.71 -16.28 -10.41
CA PRO A 220 -1.43 -17.70 -10.49
C PRO A 220 -0.64 -18.22 -9.27
N ASN A 221 -1.07 -19.35 -8.71
CA ASN A 221 -0.46 -19.96 -7.52
C ASN A 221 -0.51 -19.09 -6.25
N THR A 222 -1.52 -18.22 -6.14
CA THR A 222 -1.92 -17.58 -4.87
C THR A 222 -3.16 -18.26 -4.31
N VAL A 223 -3.46 -18.01 -3.04
CA VAL A 223 -4.59 -18.65 -2.34
C VAL A 223 -5.79 -17.72 -2.15
N ALA A 224 -5.64 -16.42 -2.41
CA ALA A 224 -6.69 -15.42 -2.25
C ALA A 224 -6.50 -14.23 -3.20
N PRO A 225 -7.59 -13.55 -3.62
CA PRO A 225 -7.50 -12.35 -4.46
C PRO A 225 -6.84 -11.17 -3.72
N LEU A 226 -6.16 -10.32 -4.48
CA LEU A 226 -5.61 -9.03 -4.07
C LEU A 226 -6.44 -7.90 -4.67
N ALA A 227 -6.58 -6.80 -3.94
CA ALA A 227 -7.26 -5.59 -4.41
C ALA A 227 -6.23 -4.65 -5.05
N PHE A 228 -6.37 -4.35 -6.34
CA PHE A 228 -5.51 -3.44 -7.09
C PHE A 228 -6.23 -2.11 -7.28
N TYR A 229 -5.72 -1.06 -6.64
CA TYR A 229 -6.17 0.31 -6.80
C TYR A 229 -5.28 1.06 -7.78
N PHE A 230 -5.86 1.67 -8.81
CA PHE A 230 -5.11 2.25 -9.93
C PHE A 230 -5.83 3.43 -10.59
N PHE A 231 -5.08 4.14 -11.42
CA PHE A 231 -5.59 5.07 -12.44
C PHE A 231 -5.46 4.45 -13.83
N GLY A 232 -6.29 4.90 -14.78
CA GLY A 232 -6.22 4.47 -16.16
C GLY A 232 -6.66 3.02 -16.34
N ASP A 233 -5.89 2.25 -17.11
CA ASP A 233 -6.16 0.85 -17.43
C ASP A 233 -5.08 -0.07 -16.86
N LEU A 234 -5.37 -0.70 -15.72
CA LEU A 234 -4.47 -1.65 -15.06
C LEU A 234 -3.97 -2.76 -15.99
N LEU A 235 -4.79 -3.20 -16.96
CA LEU A 235 -4.48 -4.38 -17.78
C LEU A 235 -3.51 -4.06 -18.91
N ASN A 236 -3.47 -2.80 -19.35
CA ASN A 236 -2.78 -2.41 -20.59
C ASN A 236 -1.69 -1.36 -20.38
N ASP A 237 -1.75 -0.55 -19.32
CA ASP A 237 -0.80 0.56 -19.09
C ASP A 237 0.53 0.11 -18.43
N TYR A 238 0.59 -1.14 -17.97
CA TYR A 238 1.73 -1.70 -17.25
C TYR A 238 2.24 -2.98 -17.92
N THR A 239 3.56 -3.13 -17.96
CA THR A 239 4.24 -4.32 -18.48
C THR A 239 4.08 -5.51 -17.54
N ASN A 240 4.32 -6.70 -18.07
CA ASN A 240 4.27 -7.93 -17.28
C ASN A 240 5.24 -7.89 -16.08
N LEU A 241 6.48 -7.43 -16.26
CA LEU A 241 7.46 -7.36 -15.17
C LEU A 241 7.09 -6.32 -14.11
N GLU A 242 6.50 -5.19 -14.51
CA GLU A 242 5.96 -4.19 -13.58
C GLU A 242 4.87 -4.80 -12.70
N LEU A 243 3.86 -5.46 -13.29
CA LEU A 243 2.77 -6.12 -12.56
C LEU A 243 3.27 -7.26 -11.66
N ILE A 244 4.20 -8.10 -12.16
CA ILE A 244 4.81 -9.16 -11.35
C ILE A 244 5.55 -8.58 -10.14
N SER A 245 6.30 -7.48 -10.31
CA SER A 245 7.00 -6.83 -9.20
C SER A 245 6.06 -6.37 -8.08
N THR A 246 4.89 -5.83 -8.45
CA THR A 246 3.84 -5.45 -7.49
C THR A 246 3.25 -6.68 -6.81
N ILE A 247 2.91 -7.72 -7.57
CA ILE A 247 2.35 -8.97 -7.01
C ILE A 247 3.35 -9.62 -6.04
N SER A 248 4.60 -9.83 -6.46
CA SER A 248 5.59 -10.53 -5.64
C SER A 248 5.89 -9.80 -4.33
N THR A 249 5.97 -8.46 -4.41
CA THR A 249 6.16 -7.59 -3.25
C THR A 249 4.95 -7.66 -2.32
N MET A 250 3.75 -7.38 -2.83
CA MET A 250 2.58 -7.25 -1.98
C MET A 250 2.07 -8.58 -1.46
N GLU A 251 2.12 -9.66 -2.23
CA GLU A 251 1.77 -11.00 -1.75
C GLU A 251 2.69 -11.42 -0.59
N THR A 252 3.99 -11.15 -0.69
CA THR A 252 4.94 -11.43 0.40
C THR A 252 4.54 -10.68 1.66
N PHE A 253 4.27 -9.38 1.56
CA PHE A 253 3.81 -8.59 2.69
C PHE A 253 2.46 -9.07 3.23
N GLN A 254 1.52 -9.45 2.37
CA GLN A 254 0.23 -9.97 2.83
C GLN A 254 0.36 -11.34 3.54
N LYS A 255 1.28 -12.22 3.11
CA LYS A 255 1.61 -13.46 3.85
C LYS A 255 2.16 -13.19 5.24
N ILE A 256 2.86 -12.08 5.44
CA ILE A 256 3.38 -11.67 6.75
C ILE A 256 2.26 -11.02 7.59
N TYR A 257 1.44 -10.16 6.99
CA TYR A 257 0.48 -9.32 7.71
C TYR A 257 -0.85 -10.03 8.00
N ARG A 258 -1.28 -10.89 7.08
CA ARG A 258 -2.59 -11.55 7.04
C ARG A 258 -2.43 -13.01 6.56
N PRO A 259 -1.60 -13.82 7.23
CA PRO A 259 -1.40 -15.22 6.86
C PRO A 259 -2.70 -16.02 6.84
N GLU A 260 -3.70 -15.63 7.64
CA GLU A 260 -5.02 -16.26 7.69
C GLU A 260 -5.76 -16.24 6.33
N ILE A 261 -5.44 -15.25 5.50
CA ILE A 261 -5.99 -15.06 4.15
C ILE A 261 -4.99 -15.50 3.08
N TYR A 262 -3.75 -15.00 3.14
CA TYR A 262 -2.79 -15.12 2.03
C TYR A 262 -1.77 -16.24 2.18
N ASN A 263 -1.74 -16.88 3.35
CA ASN A 263 -0.97 -18.10 3.60
C ASN A 263 -1.87 -19.23 4.14
N ALA A 264 -3.17 -19.17 3.81
CA ALA A 264 -4.13 -20.22 4.09
C ALA A 264 -3.78 -21.50 3.32
N ASN A 265 -4.11 -22.65 3.90
CA ASN A 265 -3.85 -23.94 3.25
C ASN A 265 -4.91 -24.30 2.20
N ALA A 266 -6.04 -23.57 2.19
CA ALA A 266 -7.10 -23.68 1.20
C ALA A 266 -7.08 -22.49 0.22
N VAL A 267 -7.28 -22.78 -1.06
CA VAL A 267 -7.40 -21.79 -2.14
C VAL A 267 -8.83 -21.24 -2.20
N ALA A 268 -8.97 -19.95 -2.46
CA ALA A 268 -10.26 -19.29 -2.70
C ALA A 268 -11.07 -19.99 -3.80
N GLY A 269 -12.29 -20.41 -3.48
CA GLY A 269 -13.22 -21.03 -4.43
C GLY A 269 -13.89 -20.00 -5.36
N SER A 270 -14.92 -20.45 -6.10
CA SER A 270 -15.71 -19.57 -6.98
C SER A 270 -16.52 -18.51 -6.21
N CYS A 271 -16.80 -18.76 -4.93
CA CYS A 271 -17.36 -17.81 -3.99
C CYS A 271 -16.44 -17.83 -2.76
N TYR A 272 -15.87 -16.68 -2.41
CA TYR A 272 -14.84 -16.58 -1.38
C TYR A 272 -15.14 -15.45 -0.42
N GLN A 273 -15.20 -15.77 0.87
CA GLN A 273 -15.24 -14.80 1.95
C GLN A 273 -13.95 -14.94 2.77
N PRO A 274 -13.08 -13.92 2.82
CA PRO A 274 -11.86 -13.98 3.62
C PRO A 274 -12.20 -14.10 5.11
N ASN A 275 -11.34 -14.75 5.89
CA ASN A 275 -11.57 -14.94 7.33
C ASN A 275 -10.29 -14.69 8.12
N LEU A 276 -10.25 -13.59 8.87
CA LEU A 276 -9.12 -13.22 9.73
C LEU A 276 -8.97 -14.10 10.98
N ARG A 277 -9.91 -15.03 11.22
CA ARG A 277 -9.87 -16.02 12.31
C ARG A 277 -9.66 -17.44 11.79
N ASN A 278 -9.25 -17.59 10.52
CA ASN A 278 -8.95 -18.90 9.96
C ASN A 278 -7.68 -19.47 10.60
N ASN A 279 -7.80 -20.59 11.32
CA ASN A 279 -6.65 -21.27 11.94
C ASN A 279 -5.92 -22.22 10.96
N ASP A 280 -6.50 -22.52 9.81
CA ASP A 280 -5.90 -23.38 8.79
C ASP A 280 -5.01 -22.55 7.84
N HIS A 281 -3.87 -22.10 8.37
CA HIS A 281 -2.87 -21.33 7.65
C HIS A 281 -1.45 -21.66 8.13
N SER A 282 -0.48 -21.32 7.30
CA SER A 282 0.95 -21.41 7.63
C SER A 282 1.50 -20.05 8.08
N ILE A 283 2.55 -20.04 8.90
CA ILE A 283 3.23 -18.81 9.35
C ILE A 283 4.61 -18.75 8.68
N THR A 284 5.04 -17.55 8.28
CA THR A 284 6.38 -17.32 7.73
C THR A 284 7.45 -17.36 8.82
N GLN A 285 8.73 -17.53 8.44
CA GLN A 285 9.86 -17.39 9.38
C GLN A 285 10.24 -15.92 9.63
N ILE A 286 9.27 -15.02 9.57
CA ILE A 286 9.45 -13.59 9.72
C ILE A 286 8.62 -13.16 10.93
N VAL A 287 9.29 -12.60 11.93
CA VAL A 287 8.62 -12.12 13.14
C VAL A 287 8.05 -10.74 12.86
N TYR A 288 6.74 -10.57 13.02
CA TYR A 288 6.04 -9.32 12.78
C TYR A 288 5.05 -9.04 13.91
N ASP A 289 5.21 -7.89 14.59
CA ASP A 289 4.38 -7.53 15.74
C ASP A 289 3.16 -6.73 15.28
N ARG A 290 2.02 -7.43 15.20
CA ARG A 290 0.74 -6.84 14.77
C ARG A 290 0.14 -5.91 15.83
N GLU A 291 0.41 -6.16 17.11
CA GLU A 291 -0.09 -5.31 18.20
C GLU A 291 0.68 -4.00 18.23
N GLU A 292 2.01 -4.06 18.20
CA GLU A 292 2.88 -2.88 18.08
C GLU A 292 2.49 -2.07 16.84
N ARG A 293 2.27 -2.74 15.69
CA ARG A 293 1.84 -2.03 14.48
C ARG A 293 0.53 -1.27 14.66
N SER A 294 -0.44 -1.88 15.34
CA SER A 294 -1.75 -1.27 15.59
C SER A 294 -1.62 -0.05 16.51
N GLN A 295 -0.78 -0.14 17.55
CA GLN A 295 -0.45 0.99 18.43
C GLN A 295 0.25 2.11 17.67
N LEU A 296 1.18 1.78 16.78
CA LEU A 296 1.90 2.74 15.94
C LEU A 296 0.95 3.47 14.97
N ALA A 297 -0.08 2.81 14.44
CA ALA A 297 -1.10 3.46 13.59
C ALA A 297 -1.88 4.53 14.37
N VAL A 298 -2.30 4.22 15.60
CA VAL A 298 -2.99 5.17 16.47
C VAL A 298 -2.08 6.34 16.85
N ALA A 299 -0.81 6.06 17.17
CA ALA A 299 0.18 7.09 17.48
C ALA A 299 0.41 8.02 16.28
N GLN A 300 0.53 7.47 15.08
CA GLN A 300 0.66 8.22 13.83
C GLN A 300 -0.59 9.08 13.55
N GLY A 301 -1.79 8.55 13.81
CA GLY A 301 -3.03 9.31 13.68
C GLY A 301 -3.10 10.49 14.66
N LYS A 302 -2.72 10.28 15.93
CA LYS A 302 -2.67 11.36 16.93
C LYS A 302 -1.61 12.41 16.63
N PHE A 303 -0.43 11.98 16.16
CA PHE A 303 0.61 12.89 15.69
C PHE A 303 0.08 13.78 14.55
N THR A 304 -0.59 13.17 13.57
CA THR A 304 -1.21 13.89 12.45
C THR A 304 -2.26 14.89 12.94
N GLU A 305 -3.10 14.49 13.90
CA GLU A 305 -4.07 15.38 14.50
C GLU A 305 -3.41 16.62 15.12
N GLN A 306 -2.36 16.41 15.92
CA GLN A 306 -1.70 17.46 16.71
C GLN A 306 -0.82 18.38 15.88
N HIS A 307 -0.14 17.86 14.87
CA HIS A 307 0.88 18.60 14.12
C HIS A 307 0.45 19.05 12.73
N PHE A 308 -0.67 18.52 12.22
CA PHE A 308 -1.16 18.86 10.88
C PHE A 308 -2.62 19.29 10.87
N ILE A 309 -3.54 18.48 11.41
CA ILE A 309 -4.98 18.77 11.33
C ILE A 309 -5.35 20.00 12.18
N LYS A 310 -5.05 19.98 13.49
CA LYS A 310 -5.43 21.07 14.41
C LYS A 310 -4.71 22.39 14.10
N PRO A 311 -3.38 22.44 13.89
CA PRO A 311 -2.68 23.71 13.69
C PRO A 311 -3.05 24.41 12.37
N TYR A 312 -3.41 23.64 11.35
CA TYR A 312 -3.70 24.16 10.01
C TYR A 312 -5.16 23.98 9.60
N GLN A 313 -6.07 23.72 10.54
CA GLN A 313 -7.48 23.42 10.25
C GLN A 313 -8.11 24.43 9.28
N SER A 314 -8.06 25.72 9.60
CA SER A 314 -8.65 26.78 8.76
C SER A 314 -8.02 26.85 7.36
N VAL A 315 -6.71 26.57 7.26
CA VAL A 315 -5.99 26.55 5.97
C VAL A 315 -6.42 25.33 5.15
N LEU A 316 -6.48 24.15 5.77
CA LEU A 316 -6.89 22.90 5.14
C LEU A 316 -8.35 22.94 4.68
N GLU A 317 -9.25 23.50 5.49
CA GLU A 317 -10.66 23.67 5.15
C GLU A 317 -10.84 24.65 3.98
N LYS A 318 -10.22 25.83 4.07
CA LYS A 318 -10.28 26.84 3.00
C LYS A 318 -9.69 26.31 1.70
N TRP A 319 -8.55 25.62 1.78
CA TRP A 319 -7.93 25.01 0.61
C TRP A 319 -8.84 23.93 0.04
N SER A 320 -9.34 23.01 0.87
CA SER A 320 -10.21 21.90 0.43
C SER A 320 -11.47 22.43 -0.26
N ALA A 321 -12.10 23.50 0.24
CA ALA A 321 -13.28 24.09 -0.36
C ALA A 321 -13.03 24.74 -1.73
N ASN A 322 -11.83 25.29 -1.96
CA ASN A 322 -11.48 26.01 -3.19
C ASN A 322 -10.68 25.16 -4.18
N CYS A 323 -10.20 23.99 -3.76
CA CYS A 323 -9.36 23.13 -4.59
C CYS A 323 -10.20 22.49 -5.70
N THR A 324 -9.92 22.87 -6.94
CA THR A 324 -10.41 22.20 -8.15
C THR A 324 -9.28 21.29 -8.63
N ILE A 325 -9.50 19.97 -8.63
CA ILE A 325 -8.50 18.96 -9.02
C ILE A 325 -9.02 18.10 -10.16
#